data_AF-A0A453DJ77-F1
#
_entry.id   AF-A0A453DJ77-F1
#
_cell.length_a   1.000
_cell.length_b   1.000
_cell.length_c   1.000
_cell.angle_alpha   90.00
_cell.angle_beta   90.00
_cell.angle_gamma   90.00
#
_symmetry.space_group_name_H-M   'P 1'
#
loop_
_entity.id
_entity.type
_entity.pdbx_description
1 polymer ?
#
loop_
_entity_poly.entity_id
_entity_poly.type
_entity_poly.pdbx_seq_one_letter_code
_entity_poly.pdbx_strand_id
1 'polypeptide(L)'
;MSMLIKGKKTSWLPQIASVVFDPALRERHIGDVQGLTFQDAAKERPEAYKAFMTHKRSGGGESLDQLSERCVSCLYNNIIT
;
A
#
# COMPACT_ATOMS: atom_id res chain seq x y z
N MET A 1 42.59 25.79 10.60
CA MET A 1 42.07 26.38 9.34
C MET A 1 40.63 25.98 9.18
N SER A 2 39.72 26.94 9.33
CA SER A 2 38.28 26.79 9.13
C SER A 2 37.96 26.95 7.64
N MET A 3 37.28 25.98 7.03
CA MET A 3 36.69 26.13 5.70
C MET A 3 35.19 26.31 5.85
N LEU A 4 34.76 27.57 5.87
CA LEU A 4 33.37 28.00 5.84
C LEU A 4 32.83 27.84 4.42
N ILE A 5 32.02 26.81 4.19
CA ILE A 5 31.20 26.74 2.98
C ILE A 5 29.90 27.51 3.27
N LYS A 6 29.81 28.73 2.73
CA LYS A 6 28.56 29.52 2.69
C LYS A 6 27.54 28.83 1.77
N GLY A 7 26.87 27.81 2.29
CA GLY A 7 25.76 27.12 1.65
C GLY A 7 24.46 27.42 2.39
N LYS A 8 23.69 28.36 1.84
CA LYS A 8 22.30 28.72 2.11
C LYS A 8 21.54 27.76 3.03
N LYS A 9 21.00 28.27 4.15
CA LYS A 9 19.94 27.61 4.93
C LYS A 9 18.85 27.18 3.95
N THR A 10 18.69 25.89 3.71
CA THR A 10 17.51 25.35 3.04
C THR A 10 16.34 25.45 4.01
N SER A 11 15.70 26.62 4.04
CA SER A 11 14.46 26.87 4.76
C SER A 11 13.29 26.22 4.03
N TRP A 12 13.27 24.89 3.93
CA TRP A 12 12.14 24.14 3.37
C TRP A 12 12.02 22.74 3.97
N LEU A 13 12.04 22.63 5.30
CA LEU A 13 11.22 21.60 5.91
C LEU A 13 9.88 22.29 6.23
N PRO A 14 8.85 22.19 5.35
CA PRO A 14 7.51 22.44 5.83
C PRO A 14 7.33 21.54 7.06
N GLN A 15 6.64 22.05 8.09
CA GLN A 15 6.26 21.30 9.28
C GLN A 15 6.00 19.85 8.90
N ILE A 16 6.79 18.92 9.46
CA ILE A 16 6.60 17.49 9.24
C ILE A 16 5.11 17.23 9.44
N ALA A 17 4.40 16.97 8.34
CA ALA A 17 3.04 16.51 8.41
C ALA A 17 3.08 15.26 9.30
N SER A 18 2.25 15.22 10.35
CA SER A 18 2.16 14.05 11.20
C SER A 18 1.72 12.88 10.33
N VAL A 19 2.64 11.97 10.03
CA VAL A 19 2.34 10.76 9.27
C VAL A 19 1.57 9.82 10.19
N VAL A 20 0.33 9.54 9.84
CA VAL A 20 -0.53 8.58 10.54
C VAL A 20 -0.49 7.27 9.76
N PHE A 21 -0.07 6.18 10.41
CA PHE A 21 -0.13 4.84 9.84
C PHE A 21 -1.42 4.16 10.28
N ASP A 22 -2.28 3.87 9.31
CA ASP A 22 -3.52 3.12 9.55
C ASP A 22 -3.42 1.71 8.93
N PRO A 23 -3.60 0.63 9.70
CA PRO A 23 -3.60 -0.74 9.19
C PRO A 23 -4.63 -0.97 8.06
N ALA A 24 -5.70 -0.19 8.00
CA ALA A 24 -6.71 -0.28 6.93
C ALA A 24 -6.19 0.25 5.59
N LEU A 25 -5.13 1.07 5.57
CA LEU A 25 -4.50 1.63 4.36
C LEU A 25 -3.31 0.80 3.84
N ARG A 26 -3.08 -0.39 4.40
CA ARG A 26 -2.07 -1.31 3.88
C ARG A 26 -2.43 -1.81 2.47
N GLU A 27 -1.42 -2.20 1.71
CA GLU A 27 -1.59 -2.85 0.40
C GLU A 27 -2.51 -4.08 0.50
N ARG A 28 -3.16 -4.42 -0.62
CA ARG A 28 -4.02 -5.60 -0.72
C ARG A 28 -3.24 -6.89 -0.43
N HIS A 29 -3.79 -7.72 0.45
CA HIS A 29 -3.33 -9.10 0.64
C HIS A 29 -3.86 -9.97 -0.49
N ILE A 30 -3.01 -10.30 -1.47
CA ILE A 30 -3.41 -11.07 -2.66
C ILE A 30 -3.32 -12.59 -2.47
N GLY A 31 -3.06 -13.06 -1.24
CA GLY A 31 -3.15 -14.47 -0.86
C GLY A 31 -1.99 -15.30 -1.40
N ASP A 32 -2.28 -16.48 -1.95
CA ASP A 32 -1.27 -17.43 -2.45
C ASP A 32 -0.33 -16.87 -3.54
N VAL A 33 -0.69 -15.74 -4.19
CA VAL A 33 0.16 -15.07 -5.19
C VAL A 33 1.00 -13.93 -4.59
N GLN A 34 0.93 -13.70 -3.27
CA GLN A 34 1.71 -12.66 -2.59
C GLN A 34 3.20 -12.91 -2.75
N GLY A 35 3.93 -11.90 -3.22
CA GLY A 35 5.39 -11.96 -3.38
C GLY A 35 5.86 -12.67 -4.66
N LEU A 36 4.94 -13.19 -5.48
CA LEU A 36 5.27 -13.77 -6.79
C LEU A 36 5.25 -12.71 -7.89
N THR A 37 6.06 -12.92 -8.94
CA THR A 37 5.88 -12.20 -10.20
C THR A 37 4.61 -12.69 -10.90
N PHE A 38 4.08 -11.93 -11.87
CA PHE A 38 2.91 -12.40 -12.62
C PHE A 38 3.16 -13.70 -13.39
N GLN A 39 4.38 -13.89 -13.90
CA GLN A 39 4.76 -15.10 -14.62
C GLN A 39 4.81 -16.31 -13.68
N ASP A 40 5.42 -16.15 -12.51
CA ASP A 40 5.51 -17.22 -11.50
C ASP A 40 4.13 -17.52 -10.91
N ALA A 41 3.32 -16.50 -10.63
CA ALA A 41 1.95 -16.67 -10.17
C ALA A 41 1.09 -17.46 -11.17
N ALA A 42 1.21 -17.14 -12.47
CA ALA A 42 0.49 -17.86 -13.53
C ALA A 42 0.96 -19.33 -13.67
N LYS A 43 2.24 -19.59 -13.41
CA LYS A 43 2.85 -20.92 -13.54
C LYS A 43 2.63 -21.79 -12.30
N GLU A 44 2.88 -21.25 -11.11
CA GLU A 44 2.88 -21.97 -9.84
C GLU A 44 1.50 -22.03 -9.18
N ARG A 45 0.69 -20.98 -9.36
CA ARG A 45 -0.61 -20.81 -8.69
C ARG A 45 -1.70 -20.36 -9.68
N PRO A 46 -1.96 -21.10 -10.77
CA PRO A 46 -2.83 -20.65 -11.87
C PRO A 46 -4.26 -20.30 -11.45
N GLU A 47 -4.84 -21.04 -10.49
CA GLU A 47 -6.19 -20.78 -9.99
C GLU A 47 -6.26 -19.50 -9.15
N ALA A 48 -5.31 -19.32 -8.23
CA ALA A 48 -5.21 -18.12 -7.41
C ALA A 48 -4.87 -16.89 -8.28
N TYR A 49 -4.03 -17.05 -9.29
CA TYR A 49 -3.74 -16.02 -10.29
C TYR A 49 -4.99 -15.62 -11.08
N LYS A 50 -5.77 -16.58 -11.56
CA LYS A 50 -7.05 -16.29 -12.25
C LYS A 50 -8.06 -15.58 -11.33
N ALA A 51 -8.14 -15.99 -10.07
CA ALA A 51 -8.99 -15.31 -9.08
C ALA A 51 -8.52 -13.86 -8.85
N PHE A 52 -7.20 -13.65 -8.73
CA PHE A 52 -6.61 -12.33 -8.58
C PHE A 52 -6.90 -11.42 -9.79
N MET A 53 -6.74 -11.93 -11.02
CA MET A 53 -7.04 -11.23 -12.28
C MET A 53 -8.51 -10.85 -12.44
N THR A 54 -9.43 -11.58 -11.78
CA THR A 54 -10.87 -11.29 -11.80
C THR A 54 -11.34 -10.47 -10.60
N HIS A 55 -10.40 -9.87 -9.85
CA HIS A 55 -10.65 -9.09 -8.64
C HIS A 55 -11.33 -9.86 -7.49
N LYS A 56 -11.45 -11.18 -7.63
CA LYS A 56 -12.00 -12.07 -6.62
C LYS A 56 -10.97 -12.39 -5.54
N ARG A 57 -11.44 -13.09 -4.51
CA ARG A 57 -10.59 -13.61 -3.43
C ARG A 57 -9.67 -14.70 -3.98
N SER A 58 -8.36 -14.52 -3.86
CA SER A 58 -7.34 -15.50 -4.25
C SER A 58 -6.68 -16.09 -3.01
N GLY A 59 -6.68 -17.42 -2.86
CA GLY A 59 -5.80 -18.13 -1.90
C GLY A 59 -5.73 -17.55 -0.49
N GLY A 60 -6.88 -17.33 0.16
CA GLY A 60 -6.94 -16.76 1.51
C GLY A 60 -6.77 -15.24 1.63
N GLY A 61 -6.39 -14.54 0.56
CA GLY A 61 -6.30 -13.07 0.49
C GLY A 61 -7.64 -12.36 0.51
N GLU A 62 -7.67 -11.07 0.20
CA GLU A 62 -8.90 -10.27 0.17
C GLU A 62 -9.36 -9.97 -1.27
N SER A 63 -10.67 -9.76 -1.47
CA SER A 63 -11.20 -9.25 -2.74
C SER A 63 -10.90 -7.76 -2.90
N LEU A 64 -11.07 -7.24 -4.12
CA LEU A 64 -10.95 -5.79 -4.34
C LEU A 64 -12.03 -4.99 -3.58
N ASP A 65 -13.23 -5.57 -3.43
CA ASP A 65 -14.32 -4.93 -2.67
C ASP A 65 -13.96 -4.80 -1.18
N GLN A 66 -13.35 -5.83 -0.58
CA GLN A 66 -12.91 -5.79 0.82
C GLN A 66 -11.80 -4.76 1.06
N LEU A 67 -10.86 -4.62 0.12
CA LEU A 67 -9.86 -3.55 0.13
C LEU A 67 -10.54 -2.18 0.06
N SER A 68 -11.48 -2.01 -0.88
CA SER A 68 -12.21 -0.76 -1.08
C SER A 68 -12.96 -0.36 0.18
N GLU A 69 -13.73 -1.28 0.76
CA GLU A 69 -14.51 -1.07 1.97
C GLU A 69 -13.64 -0.56 3.12
N ARG A 70 -12.53 -1.25 3.45
CA ARG A 70 -11.67 -0.82 4.56
C ARG A 70 -10.98 0.53 4.30
N CYS A 71 -10.52 0.77 3.08
CA CYS A 71 -9.86 2.03 2.73
C CYS A 71 -10.85 3.20 2.79
N VAL A 72 -12.05 3.01 2.22
CA VAL A 72 -13.12 4.00 2.22
C VAL A 72 -13.56 4.29 3.66
N SER A 73 -13.89 3.26 4.45
CA SER A 73 -14.28 3.45 5.84
C SER A 73 -13.21 4.16 6.66
N CYS A 74 -11.93 3.80 6.49
CA CYS A 74 -10.81 4.47 7.13
C CYS A 74 -10.74 5.96 6.77
N LEU A 75 -10.80 6.28 5.47
CA LEU A 75 -10.69 7.67 5.02
C LEU A 75 -11.90 8.51 5.46
N TYR A 76 -13.11 7.98 5.37
CA TYR A 76 -14.31 8.68 5.84
C TYR A 76 -14.27 8.94 7.35
N ASN A 77 -13.85 7.95 8.15
CA ASN A 77 -13.77 8.12 9.60
C ASN A 77 -12.69 9.14 10.00
N ASN A 78 -11.55 9.18 9.27
CA ASN A 78 -10.47 10.12 9.56
C ASN A 78 -10.73 11.56 9.05
N ILE A 79 -11.74 11.77 8.20
CA ILE A 79 -12.11 13.10 7.68
C ILE A 79 -13.23 13.75 8.52
N ILE A 80 -14.06 12.94 9.20
CA ILE A 80 -15.24 13.42 9.93
C ILE A 80 -14.99 13.53 11.45
N THR A 81 -13.82 13.09 11.95
CA THR A 81 -13.42 13.20 13.36
C THR A 81 -12.37 14.30 13.56
#